data_AF-A0A849C8U0-F1
#
_entry.id   AF-A0A849C8U0-F1
#
_cell.length_a   1.000
_cell.length_b   1.000
_cell.length_c   1.000
_cell.angle_alpha   90.00
_cell.angle_beta   90.00
_cell.angle_gamma   90.00
#
_symmetry.space_group_name_H-M   'P 1'
#
loop_
_entity.id
_entity.type
_entity.pdbx_description
1 polymer ?
#
loop_
_entity_poly.entity_id
_entity_poly.type
_entity_poly.pdbx_seq_one_letter_code
_entity_poly.pdbx_strand_id
1 'polypeptide(L)'
;MVGKAGTLVVIRGNSGSGKSTTAIEVQQRFGRGTCAVVAQDVVLVATTPHALFYSFDLTLDQTLIRHAGRPLAASIPESTMRQWYRGWQPLPFVDEVRIDADWSLDAIVDRIYRDVVAVR
;
A
#
# COMPACT_ATOMS: atom_id res chain seq x y z
N MET A 1 15.50 11.42 -25.25
CA MET A 1 14.32 10.56 -25.02
C MET A 1 13.51 11.18 -23.90
N VAL A 2 12.30 11.67 -24.18
CA VAL A 2 11.36 12.05 -23.10
C VAL A 2 10.87 10.73 -22.51
N GLY A 3 11.26 10.43 -21.27
CA GLY A 3 10.78 9.26 -20.57
C GLY A 3 9.26 9.28 -20.50
N LYS A 4 8.62 8.13 -20.76
CA LYS A 4 7.17 7.99 -20.68
C LYS A 4 6.73 8.33 -19.24
N ALA A 5 5.80 9.26 -19.07
CA ALA A 5 5.30 9.65 -17.76
C ALA A 5 4.64 8.43 -17.08
N GLY A 6 5.09 8.11 -15.86
CA GLY A 6 4.52 7.05 -15.04
C GLY A 6 3.66 7.62 -13.92
N THR A 7 2.76 6.81 -13.35
CA THR A 7 1.97 7.11 -12.16
C THR A 7 2.65 6.51 -10.93
N LEU A 8 2.86 7.31 -9.87
CA LEU A 8 3.28 6.81 -8.57
C LEU A 8 2.06 6.40 -7.73
N VAL A 9 2.07 5.20 -7.18
CA VAL A 9 1.10 4.75 -6.19
C VAL A 9 1.81 4.54 -4.87
N VAL A 10 1.36 5.26 -3.83
CA VAL A 10 1.90 5.16 -2.47
C VAL A 10 0.91 4.41 -1.60
N ILE A 11 1.33 3.27 -1.05
CA ILE A 11 0.53 2.44 -0.13
C ILE A 11 1.13 2.55 1.28
N ARG A 12 0.41 3.22 2.19
CA ARG A 12 0.78 3.48 3.59
C ARG A 12 -0.04 2.62 4.56
N GLY A 13 0.35 2.62 5.83
CA GLY A 13 -0.33 1.89 6.91
C GLY A 13 0.62 1.21 7.88
N ASN A 14 0.09 0.83 9.06
CA ASN A 14 0.84 0.15 10.12
C ASN A 14 1.44 -1.21 9.67
N SER A 15 2.41 -1.73 10.42
CA SER A 15 2.94 -3.09 10.18
C SER A 15 1.80 -4.12 10.19
N GLY A 16 1.92 -5.17 9.35
CA GLY A 16 0.89 -6.22 9.21
C GLY A 16 -0.42 -5.81 8.54
N SER A 17 -0.60 -4.55 8.13
CA SER A 17 -1.89 -4.09 7.59
C SER A 17 -2.28 -4.64 6.21
N GLY A 18 -1.32 -5.16 5.45
CA GLY A 18 -1.54 -5.71 4.10
C GLY A 18 -0.88 -4.95 2.94
N LYS A 19 -0.03 -3.95 3.22
CA LYS A 19 0.66 -3.13 2.21
C LYS A 19 1.36 -3.95 1.13
N SER A 20 2.29 -4.83 1.53
CA SER A 20 3.12 -5.60 0.59
C SER A 20 2.29 -6.56 -0.26
N THR A 21 1.26 -7.17 0.34
CA THR A 21 0.31 -8.02 -0.39
C THR A 21 -0.45 -7.23 -1.42
N THR A 22 -0.99 -6.08 -1.04
CA THR A 22 -1.71 -5.19 -1.95
C THR A 22 -0.81 -4.76 -3.11
N ALA A 23 0.43 -4.36 -2.83
CA ALA A 23 1.38 -3.96 -3.86
C ALA A 23 1.68 -5.09 -4.86
N ILE A 24 1.87 -6.32 -4.38
CA ILE A 24 2.11 -7.50 -5.22
C ILE A 24 0.89 -7.79 -6.11
N GLU A 25 -0.33 -7.80 -5.55
CA GLU A 25 -1.55 -8.08 -6.32
C GLU A 25 -1.85 -6.97 -7.34
N VAL A 26 -1.62 -5.71 -6.98
CA VAL A 26 -1.71 -4.57 -7.92
C VAL A 26 -0.73 -4.78 -9.07
N GLN A 27 0.52 -5.17 -8.79
CA GLN A 27 1.51 -5.41 -9.85
C GLN A 27 1.07 -6.51 -10.81
N GLN A 28 0.49 -7.60 -10.30
CA GLN A 28 0.02 -8.72 -11.12
C GLN A 28 -1.13 -8.34 -12.08
N ARG A 29 -1.90 -7.29 -11.77
CA ARG A 29 -2.93 -6.74 -12.68
C ARG A 29 -2.34 -6.02 -13.89
N PHE A 30 -1.07 -5.60 -13.84
CA PHE A 30 -0.42 -4.89 -14.95
C PHE A 30 0.45 -5.83 -15.78
N GLY A 31 0.58 -5.52 -17.08
CA GLY A 31 1.46 -6.27 -17.97
C GLY A 31 2.93 -6.20 -17.53
N ARG A 32 3.71 -7.23 -17.88
CA ARG A 32 5.16 -7.28 -17.57
C ARG A 32 5.86 -5.99 -18.01
N GLY A 33 6.70 -5.43 -17.13
CA GLY A 33 7.46 -4.20 -17.39
C GLY A 33 6.66 -2.89 -17.32
N THR A 34 5.38 -2.92 -16.94
CA THR A 34 4.53 -1.70 -16.85
C THR A 34 4.19 -1.28 -15.42
N CYS A 35 4.53 -2.10 -14.43
CA CYS A 35 4.40 -1.82 -13.00
C CYS A 35 5.60 -2.39 -12.25
N ALA A 36 6.22 -1.57 -11.41
CA ALA A 36 7.28 -1.95 -10.51
C ALA A 36 6.82 -1.75 -9.07
N VAL A 37 7.02 -2.76 -8.22
CA VAL A 37 6.87 -2.62 -6.76
C VAL A 37 8.21 -2.19 -6.20
N VAL A 38 8.21 -1.08 -5.49
CA VAL A 38 9.38 -0.56 -4.79
C VAL A 38 9.12 -0.69 -3.29
N ALA A 39 9.95 -1.47 -2.58
CA ALA A 39 9.80 -1.74 -1.15
C ALA A 39 10.27 -0.54 -0.29
N GLN A 40 10.08 -0.63 1.03
CA GLN A 40 10.41 0.43 2.00
C GLN A 40 11.87 0.93 1.85
N ASP A 41 12.08 2.22 2.19
CA ASP A 41 13.36 2.95 2.20
C ASP A 41 13.88 3.54 0.88
N VAL A 42 12.98 3.83 -0.09
CA VAL A 42 13.40 4.44 -1.37
C VAL A 42 12.90 5.89 -1.52
N VAL A 43 13.85 6.79 -1.76
CA VAL A 43 13.60 8.14 -2.27
C VAL A 43 13.36 8.05 -3.77
N LEU A 44 12.13 8.29 -4.22
CA LEU A 44 11.85 8.38 -5.66
C LEU A 44 12.37 9.72 -6.20
N VAL A 45 13.48 9.69 -6.92
CA VAL A 45 13.95 10.82 -7.73
C VAL A 45 13.40 10.66 -9.15
N ALA A 46 12.08 10.81 -9.30
CA ALA A 46 11.41 10.86 -10.59
C ALA A 46 10.26 11.87 -10.54
N THR A 47 10.20 12.77 -11.51
CA THR A 47 9.06 13.66 -11.70
C THR A 47 7.89 12.86 -12.28
N THR A 48 7.02 12.35 -11.43
CA THR A 48 5.73 11.80 -11.86
C THR A 48 4.67 12.92 -11.85
N PRO A 49 3.91 13.11 -12.94
CA PRO A 49 2.80 14.06 -12.95
C PRO A 49 1.60 13.59 -12.11
N HIS A 50 1.53 12.31 -11.73
CA HIS A 50 0.39 11.72 -11.04
C HIS A 50 0.86 10.85 -9.87
N ALA A 51 0.56 11.28 -8.64
CA ALA A 51 0.78 10.52 -7.41
C ALA A 51 -0.56 10.22 -6.72
N LEU A 52 -0.83 8.94 -6.46
CA LEU A 52 -2.03 8.46 -5.77
C LEU A 52 -1.64 7.92 -4.39
N PHE A 53 -2.37 8.30 -3.35
CA PHE A 53 -2.08 7.95 -1.97
C PHE A 53 -3.19 7.09 -1.37
N TYR A 54 -2.81 5.97 -0.77
CA TYR A 54 -3.69 5.04 -0.08
C TYR A 54 -3.11 4.71 1.28
N SER A 55 -3.93 4.62 2.32
CA SER A 55 -3.45 4.24 3.64
C SER A 55 -4.43 3.31 4.35
N PHE A 56 -3.88 2.21 4.88
CA PHE A 56 -4.63 1.30 5.73
C PHE A 56 -4.91 1.93 7.09
N ASP A 57 -6.19 2.10 7.38
CA ASP A 57 -6.68 2.43 8.70
C ASP A 57 -7.30 1.21 9.35
N LEU A 58 -6.47 0.49 10.11
CA LEU A 58 -6.86 -0.71 10.81
C LEU A 58 -6.50 -0.55 12.28
N THR A 59 -7.36 -1.08 13.14
CA THR A 59 -7.05 -1.27 14.56
C THR A 59 -5.90 -2.25 14.74
N LEU A 60 -5.24 -2.20 15.90
CA LEU A 60 -4.18 -3.15 16.24
C LEU A 60 -4.67 -4.60 16.08
N ASP A 61 -5.85 -4.93 16.60
CA ASP A 61 -6.40 -6.29 16.53
C ASP A 61 -6.60 -6.76 15.08
N GLN A 62 -7.12 -5.89 14.21
CA GLN A 62 -7.24 -6.18 12.79
C GLN A 62 -5.87 -6.38 12.12
N THR A 63 -4.85 -5.60 12.50
CA THR A 63 -3.48 -5.81 11.98
C THR A 63 -2.88 -7.12 12.47
N LEU A 64 -3.16 -7.54 13.71
CA LEU A 64 -2.68 -8.80 14.28
C LEU A 64 -3.33 -10.00 13.60
N ILE A 65 -4.65 -9.96 13.36
CA ILE A 65 -5.38 -11.00 12.61
C ILE A 65 -4.77 -11.16 11.22
N ARG A 66 -4.53 -10.06 10.50
CA ARG A 66 -3.94 -10.08 9.15
C ARG A 66 -2.47 -10.54 9.16
N HIS A 67 -1.71 -10.21 10.20
CA HIS A 67 -0.32 -10.61 10.36
C HIS A 67 -0.17 -12.11 10.66
N ALA A 68 -1.05 -12.68 11.49
CA ALA A 68 -0.98 -14.10 11.91
C ALA A 68 -1.00 -15.09 10.74
N GLY A 69 -1.63 -14.74 9.61
CA GLY A 69 -1.66 -15.55 8.40
C GLY A 69 -0.39 -15.51 7.55
N ARG A 70 0.68 -14.83 7.98
CA ARG A 70 1.91 -14.62 7.18
C ARG A 70 3.07 -15.48 7.68
N PRO A 71 3.97 -15.94 6.77
CA PRO A 71 5.21 -16.61 7.17
C PRO A 71 6.07 -15.79 8.14
N LEU A 72 6.05 -14.45 8.00
CA LEU A 72 6.78 -13.52 8.86
C LEU A 72 6.16 -13.35 10.26
N ALA A 73 4.97 -13.91 10.51
CA ALA A 73 4.36 -13.88 11.84
C ALA A 73 5.22 -14.58 12.90
N ALA A 74 5.97 -15.61 12.49
CA ALA A 74 6.85 -16.35 13.37
C ALA A 74 8.08 -15.54 13.85
N SER A 75 8.49 -14.50 13.10
CA SER A 75 9.68 -13.70 13.43
C SER A 75 9.35 -12.35 14.07
N ILE A 76 8.11 -11.88 13.98
CA ILE A 76 7.67 -10.60 14.57
C ILE A 76 6.53 -10.88 15.56
N PRO A 77 6.80 -10.92 16.87
CA PRO A 77 5.78 -11.19 17.88
C PRO A 77 4.79 -10.02 18.01
N GLU A 78 3.61 -10.32 18.56
CA GLU A 78 2.56 -9.33 18.82
C GLU A 78 3.05 -8.14 19.66
N SER A 79 3.90 -8.39 20.67
CA SER A 79 4.45 -7.35 21.53
C SER A 79 5.23 -6.29 20.73
N THR A 80 5.99 -6.73 19.73
CA THR A 80 6.72 -5.85 18.80
C THR A 80 5.75 -5.08 17.90
N MET A 81 4.74 -5.75 17.34
CA MET A 81 3.70 -5.10 16.54
C MET A 81 2.97 -3.99 17.31
N ARG A 82 2.65 -4.25 18.58
CA ARG A 82 2.02 -3.28 19.50
C ARG A 82 2.93 -2.08 19.77
N GLN A 83 4.24 -2.27 19.92
CA GLN A 83 5.20 -1.18 20.08
C GLN A 83 5.35 -0.31 18.83
N TRP A 84 5.15 -0.88 17.64
CA TRP A 84 5.23 -0.15 16.37
C TRP A 84 3.90 0.46 15.93
N TYR A 85 2.78 0.00 16.50
CA TYR A 85 1.47 0.51 16.16
C TYR A 85 1.33 1.99 16.55
N ARG A 86 0.84 2.80 15.62
CA ARG A 86 0.63 4.25 15.80
C ARG A 86 -0.78 4.69 15.44
N GLY A 87 -1.66 3.75 15.09
CA GLY A 87 -3.02 4.05 14.64
C GLY A 87 -3.04 4.81 13.32
N TRP A 88 -4.10 5.59 13.12
CA TRP A 88 -4.31 6.42 11.94
C TRP A 88 -3.26 7.55 11.85
N GLN A 89 -2.56 7.63 10.72
CA GLN A 89 -1.49 8.60 10.45
C GLN A 89 -1.73 9.30 9.10
N PRO A 90 -2.68 10.24 9.04
CA PRO A 90 -3.03 10.93 7.81
C PRO A 90 -1.90 11.86 7.37
N LEU A 91 -1.76 12.03 6.06
CA LEU A 91 -0.95 13.10 5.48
C LEU A 91 -1.86 14.28 5.12
N PRO A 92 -1.82 15.41 5.84
CA PRO A 92 -2.75 16.52 5.62
C PRO A 92 -2.53 17.29 4.30
N PHE A 93 -1.47 16.97 3.57
CA PHE A 93 -1.04 17.67 2.35
C PHE A 93 -1.28 16.86 1.07
N VAL A 94 -1.92 15.69 1.16
CA VAL A 94 -2.33 14.89 0.00
C VAL A 94 -3.76 14.38 0.18
N ASP A 95 -4.45 14.19 -0.93
CA ASP A 95 -5.70 13.44 -0.94
C ASP A 95 -5.38 11.94 -0.80
N GLU A 96 -5.67 11.39 0.38
CA GLU A 96 -5.38 9.99 0.73
C GLU A 96 -6.67 9.18 0.82
N VAL A 97 -6.73 8.07 0.07
CA VAL A 97 -7.83 7.10 0.17
C VAL A 97 -7.61 6.22 1.39
N ARG A 98 -8.56 6.26 2.33
CA ARG A 98 -8.57 5.41 3.52
C ARG A 98 -9.08 4.01 3.17
N ILE A 99 -8.28 3.00 3.50
CA ILE A 99 -8.62 1.59 3.35
C ILE A 99 -8.89 1.03 4.75
N ASP A 100 -10.14 0.76 5.07
CA ASP A 100 -10.54 0.17 6.34
C ASP A 100 -10.60 -1.37 6.26
N ALA A 101 -11.18 -1.98 7.30
CA ALA A 101 -11.26 -3.43 7.42
C ALA A 101 -12.34 -4.07 6.54
N ASP A 102 -13.32 -3.31 6.07
CA ASP A 102 -14.46 -3.82 5.31
C ASP A 102 -14.10 -4.05 3.83
N TRP A 103 -12.98 -3.49 3.40
CA TRP A 103 -12.46 -3.70 2.06
C TRP A 103 -11.77 -5.06 1.91
N SER A 104 -12.23 -5.84 0.93
CA SER A 104 -11.51 -7.03 0.48
C SER A 104 -10.26 -6.65 -0.32
N LEU A 105 -9.30 -7.58 -0.39
CA LEU A 105 -8.09 -7.40 -1.19
C LEU A 105 -8.42 -7.10 -2.66
N ASP A 106 -9.37 -7.83 -3.24
CA ASP A 106 -9.81 -7.62 -4.62
C ASP A 106 -10.41 -6.22 -4.83
N ALA A 107 -11.22 -5.73 -3.89
CA ALA A 107 -11.79 -4.39 -3.97
C ALA A 107 -10.72 -3.30 -3.90
N ILE A 108 -9.70 -3.48 -3.06
CA ILE A 108 -8.55 -2.56 -2.97
C ILE A 108 -7.79 -2.55 -4.29
N VAL A 109 -7.47 -3.73 -4.83
CA VAL A 109 -6.73 -3.88 -6.08
C VAL A 109 -7.50 -3.27 -7.26
N ASP A 110 -8.80 -3.56 -7.37
CA ASP A 110 -9.67 -3.01 -8.42
C ASP A 110 -9.83 -1.50 -8.30
N ARG A 111 -9.84 -0.97 -7.08
CA ARG A 111 -9.86 0.48 -6.86
C ARG A 111 -8.56 1.12 -7.37
N ILE A 112 -7.41 0.63 -6.92
CA ILE A 112 -6.10 1.17 -7.31
C ILE A 112 -5.91 1.08 -8.83
N TYR A 113 -6.27 -0.04 -9.44
CA TYR A 113 -6.18 -0.22 -10.88
C TYR A 113 -6.99 0.81 -11.65
N ARG A 114 -8.26 1.03 -11.27
CA ARG A 114 -9.14 2.02 -11.92
C ARG A 114 -8.60 3.43 -11.79
N ASP A 115 -8.13 3.81 -10.61
CA ASP A 115 -7.60 5.15 -10.36
C ASP A 115 -6.32 5.39 -11.18
N VAL A 116 -5.43 4.39 -11.29
CA VAL A 116 -4.24 4.46 -12.15
C VAL A 116 -4.61 4.62 -13.62
N VAL A 117 -5.63 3.91 -14.11
CA VAL A 117 -6.10 4.04 -15.49
C VAL A 117 -6.73 5.42 -15.74
N ALA A 118 -7.43 5.98 -14.76
CA ALA A 118 -8.12 7.26 -14.88
C ALA A 118 -7.16 8.48 -14.91
N VAL A 119 -5.98 8.37 -14.29
CA VAL A 119 -4.98 9.46 -14.26
C VAL A 119 -3.89 9.33 -15.32
N ARG A 120 -3.97 8.33 -16.21
CA ARG A 120 -3.03 8.14 -17.32
C ARG A 120 -3.31 9.02 -18.52
#